data_AF-A0A5J4PSS0-F1
#
_entry.id   AF-A0A5J4PSS0-F1
#
_cell.length_a   1.000
_cell.length_b   1.000
_cell.length_c   1.000
_cell.angle_alpha   90.00
_cell.angle_beta   90.00
_cell.angle_gamma   90.00
#
_symmetry.space_group_name_H-M   'P 1'
#
loop_
_entity.id
_entity.type
_entity.pdbx_description
1 polymer ?
#
loop_
_entity_poly.entity_id
_entity_poly.type
_entity_poly.pdbx_seq_one_letter_code
_entity_poly.pdbx_strand_id
1 'polypeptide(L)'
;MPIIGRITVDGKIAQVSTKLEIHPGNWNTKSGKAVGRTAEVQQINTLMEAIKVSIHKIYHEQQRRDGNVTAEKIKNEFLGVAETRHNLLELFQRHNEDVKKLIGMGKSKATYQKYEVTRTHLTNFIKERYNLSDIALKEINHLFLTDFEVFLRTSCRCQSNTTAKFMQFFKRIIILAKNNGWIVADPFANYKIRVAKVDRGYLSQEEIKVIMNKQFAIKRLEQVRDIFVFSCFTNLEDKKQRKEKEGNGLIVRDVCPFLSLSAE
;
A
#
# COMPACT_ATOMS: atom_id res chain seq x y z
N MET A 1 34.52 -21.02 -27.99
CA MET A 1 34.37 -21.15 -26.53
C MET A 1 33.77 -19.86 -26.01
N PRO A 2 32.66 -19.91 -25.24
CA PRO A 2 32.05 -18.71 -24.67
C PRO A 2 32.91 -18.14 -23.54
N ILE A 3 32.99 -16.81 -23.48
CA ILE A 3 33.66 -16.09 -22.41
C ILE A 3 32.62 -15.76 -21.33
N ILE A 4 32.90 -16.12 -20.08
CA ILE A 4 32.04 -15.83 -18.93
C ILE A 4 32.75 -14.85 -18.01
N GLY A 5 32.08 -13.75 -17.69
CA GLY A 5 32.54 -12.76 -16.71
C GLY A 5 32.24 -13.23 -15.29
N ARG A 6 33.19 -13.02 -14.37
CA ARG A 6 33.02 -13.31 -12.94
C ARG A 6 33.08 -12.02 -12.13
N ILE A 7 31.97 -11.67 -11.49
CA ILE A 7 31.87 -10.53 -10.57
C ILE A 7 32.03 -11.07 -9.16
N THR A 8 32.95 -10.52 -8.37
CA THR A 8 33.20 -10.93 -6.98
C THR A 8 33.10 -9.72 -6.07
N VAL A 9 32.22 -9.77 -5.07
CA VAL A 9 32.02 -8.73 -4.05
C VAL A 9 31.88 -9.42 -2.71
N ASP A 10 32.69 -9.03 -1.71
CA ASP A 10 32.69 -9.60 -0.35
C ASP A 10 32.71 -11.14 -0.31
N GLY A 11 33.52 -11.75 -1.17
CA GLY A 11 33.67 -13.21 -1.28
C GLY A 11 32.49 -13.92 -1.96
N LYS A 12 31.40 -13.21 -2.31
CA LYS A 12 30.28 -13.76 -3.09
C LYS A 12 30.47 -13.52 -4.57
N ILE A 13 30.16 -14.53 -5.37
CA ILE A 13 30.40 -14.54 -6.81
C ILE A 13 29.07 -14.53 -7.57
N ALA A 14 29.00 -13.71 -8.61
CA ALA A 14 27.96 -13.75 -9.64
C ALA A 14 28.61 -13.91 -11.02
N GLN A 15 28.06 -14.79 -11.86
CA GLN A 15 28.53 -15.02 -13.22
C GLN A 15 27.65 -14.28 -14.23
N VAL A 16 28.28 -13.70 -15.25
CA VAL A 16 27.61 -12.97 -16.32
C VAL A 16 28.10 -13.46 -17.68
N SER A 17 27.18 -13.72 -18.60
CA SER A 17 27.55 -14.03 -19.98
C SER A 17 27.96 -12.74 -20.69
N THR A 18 29.16 -12.71 -21.28
CA THR A 18 29.63 -11.54 -22.06
C THR A 18 29.08 -11.54 -23.49
N LYS A 19 28.44 -12.65 -23.93
CA LYS A 19 28.04 -12.93 -25.31
C LYS A 19 29.21 -12.95 -26.31
N LEU A 20 30.44 -13.01 -25.82
CA LEU A 20 31.64 -13.13 -26.66
C LEU A 20 32.08 -14.58 -26.72
N GLU A 21 32.57 -14.97 -27.90
CA GLU A 21 33.18 -16.28 -28.11
C GLU A 21 34.59 -16.12 -28.66
N ILE A 22 35.47 -17.07 -28.30
CA ILE A 22 36.84 -17.13 -28.81
C ILE A 22 37.27 -18.56 -29.09
N HIS A 23 38.17 -18.73 -30.06
CA HIS A 23 38.82 -20.01 -30.31
C HIS A 23 39.71 -20.42 -29.11
N PRO A 24 39.64 -21.67 -28.60
CA PRO A 24 40.38 -22.09 -27.41
C PRO A 24 41.89 -21.86 -27.48
N GLY A 25 42.49 -22.04 -28.68
CA GLY A 25 43.93 -21.79 -28.89
C GLY A 25 44.36 -20.33 -28.78
N ASN A 26 43.40 -19.39 -28.84
CA ASN A 26 43.64 -17.95 -28.74
C ASN A 26 43.25 -17.40 -27.36
N TRP A 27 42.92 -18.24 -26.39
CA TRP A 27 42.58 -17.82 -25.03
C TRP A 27 43.70 -18.15 -24.06
N ASN A 28 44.12 -17.16 -23.26
CA ASN A 28 45.07 -17.38 -22.18
C ASN A 28 44.35 -17.39 -20.84
N THR A 29 44.22 -18.58 -20.24
CA THR A 29 43.54 -18.80 -18.96
C THR A 29 44.22 -18.09 -17.79
N LYS A 30 45.55 -17.91 -17.83
CA LYS A 30 46.28 -17.23 -16.74
C LYS A 30 46.06 -15.73 -16.76
N SER A 31 46.05 -15.11 -17.94
CA SER A 31 45.86 -13.67 -18.08
C SER A 31 44.39 -13.25 -18.23
N GLY A 32 43.49 -14.20 -18.51
CA GLY A 32 42.07 -13.92 -18.77
C GLY A 32 41.86 -13.06 -20.01
N LYS A 33 42.76 -13.18 -21.02
CA LYS A 33 42.77 -12.34 -22.23
C LYS A 33 42.90 -13.19 -23.48
N ALA A 34 42.41 -12.62 -24.59
CA ALA A 34 42.64 -13.16 -25.91
C ALA A 34 44.10 -12.89 -26.35
N VAL A 35 44.77 -13.90 -26.91
CA VAL A 35 46.17 -13.85 -27.37
C VAL A 35 46.22 -14.09 -28.88
N GLY A 36 46.89 -13.18 -29.59
CA GLY A 36 46.95 -13.17 -31.04
C GLY A 36 47.17 -11.76 -31.58
N ARG A 37 47.53 -11.66 -32.86
CA ARG A 37 47.78 -10.38 -33.56
C ARG A 37 46.66 -10.00 -34.53
N THR A 38 45.62 -10.82 -34.65
CA THR A 38 44.49 -10.55 -35.54
C THR A 38 43.62 -9.41 -35.01
N ALA A 39 42.97 -8.68 -35.91
CA ALA A 39 42.05 -7.60 -35.55
C ALA A 39 40.89 -8.10 -34.66
N GLU A 40 40.40 -9.32 -34.91
CA GLU A 40 39.36 -9.97 -34.10
C GLU A 40 39.78 -10.15 -32.63
N VAL A 41 41.01 -10.62 -32.37
CA VAL A 41 41.55 -10.80 -31.02
C VAL A 41 41.68 -9.45 -30.28
N GLN A 42 42.12 -8.42 -30.98
CA GLN A 42 42.20 -7.07 -30.42
C GLN A 42 40.80 -6.53 -30.09
N GLN A 43 39.83 -6.73 -30.98
CA GLN A 43 38.44 -6.32 -30.77
C GLN A 43 37.81 -7.01 -29.56
N ILE A 44 38.01 -8.33 -29.39
CA ILE A 44 37.52 -9.09 -28.23
C ILE A 44 38.11 -8.50 -26.93
N ASN A 45 39.41 -8.21 -26.88
CA ASN A 45 40.04 -7.59 -25.71
C ASN A 45 39.47 -6.20 -25.40
N THR A 46 39.23 -5.38 -26.41
CA THR A 46 38.60 -4.05 -26.24
C THR A 46 37.19 -4.17 -25.68
N LEU A 47 36.37 -5.11 -26.19
CA LEU A 47 35.01 -5.34 -25.69
C LEU A 47 35.00 -5.85 -24.25
N MET A 48 35.94 -6.74 -23.89
CA MET A 48 36.08 -7.21 -22.51
C MET A 48 36.45 -6.07 -21.55
N GLU A 49 37.33 -5.15 -21.95
CA GLU A 49 37.68 -3.99 -21.13
C GLU A 49 36.49 -3.04 -20.98
N ALA A 50 35.73 -2.81 -22.05
CA ALA A 50 34.50 -2.01 -21.98
C ALA A 50 33.46 -2.61 -21.01
N ILE A 51 33.27 -3.93 -21.03
CA ILE A 51 32.40 -4.64 -20.09
C ILE A 51 32.89 -4.45 -18.65
N LYS A 52 34.20 -4.59 -18.42
CA LYS A 52 34.81 -4.40 -17.10
C LYS A 52 34.59 -2.97 -16.58
N VAL A 53 34.82 -1.96 -17.41
CA VAL A 53 34.58 -0.55 -17.07
C VAL A 53 33.11 -0.31 -16.72
N SER A 54 32.17 -0.87 -17.50
CA SER A 54 30.73 -0.77 -17.23
C SER A 54 30.35 -1.37 -15.87
N ILE A 55 30.87 -2.56 -15.54
CA ILE A 55 30.63 -3.23 -14.25
C ILE A 55 31.19 -2.40 -13.08
N HIS A 56 32.40 -1.85 -13.21
CA HIS A 56 32.97 -0.97 -12.18
C HIS A 56 32.15 0.31 -11.98
N LYS A 57 31.63 0.89 -13.07
CA LYS A 57 30.75 2.06 -12.99
C LYS A 57 29.48 1.73 -12.18
N ILE A 58 28.82 0.62 -12.48
CA ILE A 58 27.63 0.15 -11.75
C ILE A 58 27.95 -0.05 -10.27
N TYR A 59 29.07 -0.70 -9.95
CA TYR A 59 29.51 -0.88 -8.55
C TYR A 59 29.61 0.46 -7.81
N HIS A 60 30.30 1.44 -8.38
CA HIS A 60 30.49 2.74 -7.74
C HIS A 60 29.20 3.55 -7.62
N GLU A 61 28.31 3.47 -8.60
CA GLU A 61 26.99 4.11 -8.55
C GLU A 61 26.10 3.47 -7.47
N GLN A 62 26.03 2.14 -7.40
CA GLN A 62 25.30 1.43 -6.34
C GLN A 62 25.89 1.70 -4.95
N GLN A 63 27.21 1.75 -4.82
CA GLN A 63 27.87 2.04 -3.53
C GLN A 63 27.51 3.43 -3.02
N ARG A 64 27.44 4.42 -3.90
CA ARG A 64 27.04 5.79 -3.56
C ARG A 64 25.56 5.91 -3.19
N ARG A 65 24.69 5.15 -3.86
CA ARG A 65 23.23 5.23 -3.70
C ARG A 65 22.71 4.41 -2.52
N ASP A 66 23.12 3.15 -2.40
CA ASP A 66 22.47 2.15 -1.56
C ASP A 66 23.32 1.71 -0.36
N GLY A 67 24.62 2.06 -0.32
CA GLY A 67 25.57 1.73 0.76
C GLY A 67 25.94 0.24 0.89
N ASN A 68 25.12 -0.67 0.36
CA ASN A 68 25.34 -2.12 0.34
C ASN A 68 25.22 -2.69 -1.09
N VAL A 69 26.36 -3.10 -1.62
CA VAL A 69 26.52 -3.62 -2.98
C VAL A 69 26.75 -5.13 -2.94
N THR A 70 26.06 -5.88 -3.81
CA THR A 70 26.28 -7.33 -3.94
C THR A 70 26.57 -7.69 -5.39
N ALA A 71 27.31 -8.77 -5.62
CA ALA A 71 27.64 -9.25 -6.97
C ALA A 71 26.37 -9.50 -7.82
N GLU A 72 25.29 -9.98 -7.21
CA GLU A 72 24.01 -10.23 -7.90
C GLU A 72 23.31 -8.92 -8.32
N LYS A 73 23.34 -7.88 -7.47
CA LYS A 73 22.78 -6.56 -7.81
C LYS A 73 23.51 -5.94 -9.00
N ILE A 74 24.84 -6.04 -9.04
CA ILE A 74 25.65 -5.52 -10.16
C ILE A 74 25.33 -6.30 -11.44
N LYS A 75 25.26 -7.64 -11.35
CA LYS A 75 24.88 -8.51 -12.47
C LYS A 75 23.50 -8.15 -13.01
N ASN A 76 22.51 -7.95 -12.14
CA ASN A 76 21.15 -7.63 -12.53
C ASN A 76 21.10 -6.28 -13.26
N GLU A 77 21.75 -5.25 -12.73
CA GLU A 77 21.81 -3.94 -13.37
C GLU A 77 22.57 -3.98 -14.71
N PHE A 78 23.68 -4.71 -14.79
CA PHE A 78 24.44 -4.89 -16.03
C PHE A 78 23.65 -5.64 -17.12
N LEU A 79 22.86 -6.65 -16.73
CA LEU A 79 22.01 -7.41 -17.66
C LEU A 79 20.72 -6.66 -18.03
N GLY A 80 20.49 -5.46 -17.48
CA GLY A 80 19.23 -4.74 -17.65
C GLY A 80 18.04 -5.44 -16.97
N VAL A 81 18.30 -6.38 -16.06
CA VAL A 81 17.30 -6.93 -15.13
C VAL A 81 17.03 -5.82 -14.13
N ALA A 82 16.07 -4.96 -14.49
CA ALA A 82 15.71 -3.77 -13.72
C ALA A 82 15.63 -4.10 -12.24
N GLU A 83 16.30 -3.29 -11.41
CA GLU A 83 16.02 -3.17 -9.97
C GLU A 83 14.50 -3.22 -9.81
N THR A 84 13.97 -4.18 -9.05
CA THR A 84 12.52 -4.38 -8.90
C THR A 84 11.88 -3.06 -8.49
N ARG A 85 11.32 -2.35 -9.48
CA ARG A 85 10.65 -1.08 -9.26
C ARG A 85 9.34 -1.41 -8.56
N HIS A 86 9.33 -1.25 -7.24
CA HIS A 86 8.13 -1.40 -6.46
C HIS A 86 7.24 -0.17 -6.69
N ASN A 87 6.08 -0.39 -7.30
CA ASN A 87 5.13 0.66 -7.60
C ASN A 87 4.04 0.78 -6.52
N LEU A 88 3.47 1.97 -6.40
CA LEU A 88 2.51 2.30 -5.36
C LEU A 88 1.19 1.55 -5.52
N LEU A 89 0.56 1.63 -6.70
CA LEU A 89 -0.78 1.08 -6.91
C LEU A 89 -0.75 -0.45 -6.92
N GLU A 90 0.35 -1.04 -7.41
CA GLU A 90 0.61 -2.48 -7.30
C GLU A 90 0.69 -2.93 -5.83
N LEU A 91 1.49 -2.25 -4.99
CA LEU A 91 1.56 -2.56 -3.56
C LEU A 91 0.21 -2.38 -2.88
N PHE A 92 -0.51 -1.30 -3.21
CA PHE A 92 -1.84 -1.04 -2.68
C PHE A 92 -2.80 -2.17 -3.07
N GLN A 93 -2.80 -2.61 -4.32
CA GLN A 93 -3.64 -3.71 -4.81
C GLN A 93 -3.38 -5.00 -4.02
N ARG A 94 -2.12 -5.39 -3.86
CA ARG A 94 -1.74 -6.56 -3.06
C ARG A 94 -2.23 -6.45 -1.62
N HIS A 95 -2.08 -5.28 -1.00
CA HIS A 95 -2.61 -5.03 0.34
C HIS A 95 -4.13 -5.24 0.40
N ASN A 96 -4.87 -4.73 -0.58
CA ASN A 96 -6.32 -4.83 -0.63
C ASN A 96 -6.80 -6.27 -0.79
N GLU A 97 -6.09 -7.08 -1.58
CA GLU A 97 -6.36 -8.51 -1.72
C GLU A 97 -6.17 -9.26 -0.40
N ASP A 98 -5.12 -8.95 0.37
CA ASP A 98 -4.92 -9.54 1.69
C ASP A 98 -6.00 -9.09 2.68
N VAL A 99 -6.39 -7.81 2.67
CA VAL A 99 -7.51 -7.31 3.48
C VAL A 99 -8.82 -8.00 3.11
N LYS A 100 -9.05 -8.29 1.82
CA LYS A 100 -10.24 -9.00 1.34
C LYS A 100 -10.30 -10.43 1.86
N LYS A 101 -9.17 -11.16 1.87
CA LYS A 101 -9.07 -12.51 2.44
C LYS A 101 -9.37 -12.53 3.95
N LEU A 102 -9.06 -11.44 4.66
CA LEU A 102 -9.29 -11.30 6.11
C LEU A 102 -10.72 -10.87 6.48
N ILE A 103 -11.62 -10.69 5.50
CA ILE A 103 -13.01 -10.36 5.80
C ILE A 103 -13.68 -11.52 6.55
N GLY A 104 -14.27 -11.22 7.71
CA GLY A 104 -14.86 -12.24 8.59
C GLY A 104 -13.89 -12.80 9.64
N MET A 105 -12.57 -12.58 9.47
CA MET A 105 -11.52 -12.98 10.42
C MET A 105 -10.89 -11.78 11.15
N GLY A 106 -11.65 -10.70 11.31
CA GLY A 106 -11.21 -9.47 11.99
C GLY A 106 -11.10 -8.23 11.10
N LYS A 107 -11.30 -8.36 9.78
CA LYS A 107 -11.58 -7.21 8.90
C LYS A 107 -13.06 -7.17 8.50
N SER A 108 -13.58 -5.96 8.40
CA SER A 108 -14.96 -5.72 7.94
C SER A 108 -14.98 -5.42 6.44
N LYS A 109 -16.07 -5.79 5.76
CA LYS A 109 -16.30 -5.43 4.36
C LYS A 109 -16.23 -3.91 4.12
N ALA A 110 -16.73 -3.13 5.08
CA ALA A 110 -16.67 -1.66 5.02
C ALA A 110 -15.23 -1.13 5.07
N THR A 111 -14.33 -1.80 5.81
CA THR A 111 -12.91 -1.44 5.83
C THR A 111 -12.25 -1.71 4.47
N TYR A 112 -12.49 -2.89 3.89
CA TYR A 112 -11.99 -3.24 2.55
C TYR A 112 -12.46 -2.23 1.50
N GLN A 113 -13.75 -1.88 1.48
CA GLN A 113 -14.31 -0.90 0.54
C GLN A 113 -13.61 0.46 0.65
N LYS A 114 -13.28 0.92 1.86
CA LYS A 114 -12.56 2.19 2.03
C LYS A 114 -11.15 2.15 1.44
N TYR A 115 -10.45 1.03 1.56
CA TYR A 115 -9.14 0.84 0.94
C TYR A 115 -9.24 0.84 -0.59
N GLU A 116 -10.25 0.18 -1.16
CA GLU A 116 -10.49 0.18 -2.61
C GLU A 116 -10.76 1.60 -3.13
N VAL A 117 -11.65 2.35 -2.46
CA VAL A 117 -11.93 3.74 -2.83
C VAL A 117 -10.69 4.62 -2.73
N THR A 118 -9.87 4.45 -1.69
CA THR A 118 -8.60 5.19 -1.55
C THR A 118 -7.66 4.89 -2.72
N ARG A 119 -7.53 3.62 -3.10
CA ARG A 119 -6.71 3.21 -4.25
C ARG A 119 -7.23 3.83 -5.55
N THR A 120 -8.54 3.82 -5.78
CA THR A 120 -9.15 4.45 -6.96
C THR A 120 -8.85 5.94 -7.03
N HIS A 121 -8.97 6.66 -5.90
CA HIS A 121 -8.60 8.08 -5.87
C HIS A 121 -7.12 8.31 -6.18
N LEU A 122 -6.22 7.48 -5.66
CA LEU A 122 -4.79 7.54 -6.01
C LEU A 122 -4.55 7.26 -7.49
N THR A 123 -5.22 6.26 -8.07
CA THR A 123 -5.12 5.96 -9.52
C THR A 123 -5.54 7.16 -10.35
N ASN A 124 -6.68 7.78 -10.02
CA ASN A 124 -7.17 8.95 -10.75
C ASN A 124 -6.23 10.15 -10.59
N PHE A 125 -5.73 10.40 -9.37
CA PHE A 125 -4.76 11.45 -9.10
C PHE A 125 -3.47 11.26 -9.91
N ILE A 126 -2.91 10.06 -9.91
CA ILE A 126 -1.67 9.74 -10.62
C ILE A 126 -1.85 9.95 -12.13
N LYS A 127 -2.99 9.50 -12.67
CA LYS A 127 -3.33 9.69 -14.07
C LYS A 127 -3.53 11.17 -14.42
N GLU A 128 -4.25 11.93 -13.60
CA GLU A 128 -4.54 13.35 -13.87
C GLU A 128 -3.29 14.23 -13.74
N ARG A 129 -2.49 14.02 -12.69
CA ARG A 129 -1.37 14.92 -12.38
C ARG A 129 -0.07 14.56 -13.09
N TYR A 130 0.21 13.26 -13.26
CA TYR A 130 1.48 12.77 -13.80
C TYR A 130 1.31 12.07 -15.16
N ASN A 131 0.08 11.81 -15.60
CA ASN A 131 -0.22 11.03 -16.82
C ASN A 131 0.46 9.64 -16.82
N LEU A 132 0.51 9.01 -15.65
CA LEU A 132 1.07 7.68 -15.46
C LEU A 132 -0.03 6.67 -15.11
N SER A 133 0.21 5.40 -15.42
CA SER A 133 -0.63 4.29 -14.96
C SER A 133 -0.34 3.88 -13.52
N ASP A 134 0.91 4.05 -13.08
CA ASP A 134 1.39 3.83 -11.70
C ASP A 134 2.62 4.71 -11.45
N ILE A 135 3.04 4.81 -10.19
CA ILE A 135 4.20 5.61 -9.76
C ILE A 135 5.11 4.77 -8.87
N ALA A 136 6.42 4.92 -9.04
CA ALA A 136 7.40 4.24 -8.20
C ALA A 136 7.32 4.76 -6.76
N LEU A 137 7.45 3.85 -5.77
CA LEU A 137 7.40 4.23 -4.35
C LEU A 137 8.47 5.25 -3.96
N LYS A 138 9.63 5.23 -4.64
CA LYS A 138 10.74 6.17 -4.43
C LYS A 138 10.38 7.62 -4.79
N GLU A 139 9.39 7.84 -5.65
CA GLU A 139 8.94 9.19 -6.08
C GLU A 139 7.97 9.84 -5.07
N ILE A 140 7.50 9.09 -4.06
CA ILE A 140 6.53 9.60 -3.10
C ILE A 140 7.27 10.44 -2.05
N ASN A 141 7.10 11.75 -2.16
CA ASN A 141 7.66 12.74 -1.25
C ASN A 141 6.55 13.55 -0.54
N HIS A 142 6.93 14.53 0.28
CA HIS A 142 5.97 15.36 0.99
C HIS A 142 5.03 16.13 0.05
N LEU A 143 5.54 16.63 -1.08
CA LEU A 143 4.75 17.38 -2.07
C LEU A 143 3.68 16.49 -2.71
N PHE A 144 4.00 15.23 -3.01
CA PHE A 144 3.01 14.25 -3.47
C PHE A 144 1.85 14.11 -2.48
N LEU A 145 2.14 14.05 -1.17
CA LEU A 145 1.11 13.93 -0.14
C LEU A 145 0.20 15.16 -0.09
N THR A 146 0.77 16.36 -0.14
CA THR A 146 0.01 17.61 -0.12
C THR A 146 -0.83 17.79 -1.38
N ASP A 147 -0.26 17.48 -2.54
CA ASP A 147 -0.97 17.56 -3.83
C ASP A 147 -2.13 16.56 -3.88
N PHE A 148 -1.92 15.34 -3.36
CA PHE A 148 -3.00 14.36 -3.25
C PHE A 148 -4.10 14.80 -2.28
N GLU A 149 -3.76 15.41 -1.15
CA GLU A 149 -4.76 15.98 -0.23
C GLU A 149 -5.59 17.07 -0.92
N VAL A 150 -4.94 17.97 -1.66
CA VAL A 150 -5.62 19.01 -2.44
C VAL A 150 -6.56 18.38 -3.45
N PHE A 151 -6.09 17.41 -4.25
CA PHE A 151 -6.91 16.67 -5.21
C PHE A 151 -8.14 16.03 -4.59
N LEU A 152 -8.01 15.42 -3.41
CA LEU A 152 -9.14 14.85 -2.69
C LEU A 152 -10.19 15.91 -2.34
N ARG A 153 -9.77 17.12 -1.95
CA ARG A 153 -10.66 18.22 -1.57
C ARG A 153 -11.27 18.94 -2.77
N THR A 154 -10.53 19.10 -3.86
CA THR A 154 -10.96 19.87 -5.04
C THR A 154 -11.69 19.00 -6.05
N SER A 155 -10.99 18.03 -6.65
CA SER A 155 -11.51 17.19 -7.73
C SER A 155 -12.51 16.16 -7.21
N CYS A 156 -12.20 15.51 -6.08
CA CYS A 156 -13.09 14.51 -5.47
C CYS A 156 -14.12 15.10 -4.50
N ARG A 157 -14.07 16.41 -4.22
CA ARG A 157 -14.98 17.14 -3.32
C ARG A 157 -15.18 16.46 -1.96
N CYS A 158 -14.13 15.83 -1.44
CA CYS A 158 -14.17 15.14 -0.16
C CYS A 158 -14.19 16.13 1.01
N GLN A 159 -15.03 15.84 2.00
CA GLN A 159 -15.05 16.57 3.26
C GLN A 159 -13.78 16.31 4.08
N SER A 160 -13.37 17.25 4.93
CA SER A 160 -12.08 17.21 5.65
C SER A 160 -11.83 15.90 6.39
N ASN A 161 -12.82 15.38 7.12
CA ASN A 161 -12.67 14.12 7.86
C ASN A 161 -12.59 12.89 6.95
N THR A 162 -13.26 12.93 5.79
CA THR A 162 -13.18 11.89 4.77
C THR A 162 -11.78 11.89 4.13
N THR A 163 -11.27 13.07 3.76
CA THR A 163 -9.90 13.24 3.26
C THR A 163 -8.88 12.73 4.28
N ALA A 164 -9.02 13.10 5.55
CA ALA A 164 -8.16 12.60 6.62
C ALA A 164 -8.18 11.07 6.72
N LYS A 165 -9.34 10.43 6.52
CA LYS A 165 -9.42 8.97 6.47
C LYS A 165 -8.71 8.37 5.25
N PHE A 166 -8.84 8.93 4.07
CA PHE A 166 -8.07 8.48 2.90
C PHE A 166 -6.56 8.64 3.10
N MET A 167 -6.12 9.76 3.69
CA MET A 167 -4.70 9.95 4.04
C MET A 167 -4.21 8.92 5.07
N GLN A 168 -5.06 8.49 6.02
CA GLN A 168 -4.70 7.42 6.96
C GLN A 168 -4.54 6.06 6.26
N PHE A 169 -5.44 5.73 5.34
CA PHE A 169 -5.33 4.50 4.55
C PHE A 169 -4.09 4.52 3.66
N PHE A 170 -3.80 5.64 3.01
CA PHE A 170 -2.58 5.78 2.22
C PHE A 170 -1.32 5.68 3.09
N LYS A 171 -1.28 6.34 4.26
CA LYS A 171 -0.17 6.22 5.22
C LYS A 171 0.11 4.77 5.60
N ARG A 172 -0.91 3.92 5.71
CA ARG A 172 -0.73 2.49 6.01
C ARG A 172 0.08 1.77 4.92
N ILE A 173 -0.13 2.11 3.65
CA ILE A 173 0.61 1.54 2.52
C ILE A 173 2.07 2.00 2.52
N ILE A 174 2.32 3.28 2.81
CA ILE A 174 3.68 3.80 2.95
C ILE A 174 4.44 3.13 4.09
N ILE A 175 3.79 2.93 5.25
CA ILE A 175 4.40 2.19 6.36
C ILE A 175 4.74 0.75 5.95
N LEU A 176 3.87 0.10 5.17
CA LEU A 176 4.15 -1.24 4.64
C LEU A 176 5.38 -1.25 3.74
N ALA A 177 5.47 -0.30 2.80
CA ALA A 177 6.64 -0.13 1.93
C ALA A 177 7.93 0.09 2.74
N LYS A 178 7.88 0.96 3.76
CA LYS A 178 9.01 1.25 4.64
C LYS A 178 9.45 0.02 5.43
N ASN A 179 8.51 -0.71 6.02
CA ASN A 179 8.81 -1.90 6.81
C ASN A 179 9.45 -3.02 5.97
N ASN A 180 9.15 -3.08 4.67
CA ASN A 180 9.80 -3.98 3.72
C ASN A 180 11.14 -3.46 3.19
N GLY A 181 11.59 -2.26 3.61
CA GLY A 181 12.83 -1.64 3.16
C GLY A 181 12.80 -1.08 1.74
N TRP A 182 11.62 -0.91 1.14
CA TRP A 182 11.48 -0.40 -0.24
C TRP A 182 11.62 1.12 -0.34
N ILE A 183 11.37 1.82 0.78
CA ILE A 183 11.64 3.24 0.94
C ILE A 183 12.45 3.45 2.23
N VAL A 184 13.41 4.36 2.18
CA VAL A 184 14.28 4.68 3.33
C VAL A 184 13.67 5.81 4.17
N ALA A 185 13.29 6.89 3.51
CA ALA A 185 12.65 8.03 4.14
C ALA A 185 11.12 7.86 4.15
N ASP A 186 10.48 8.20 5.27
CA ASP A 186 9.03 8.19 5.40
C ASP A 186 8.46 9.55 4.95
N PRO A 187 7.74 9.65 3.82
CA PRO A 187 7.15 10.92 3.38
C PRO A 187 6.10 11.45 4.35
N PHE A 188 5.50 10.58 5.18
CA PHE A 188 4.52 10.96 6.20
C PHE A 188 5.16 11.41 7.53
N ALA A 189 6.49 11.41 7.67
CA ALA A 189 7.17 11.74 8.94
C ALA A 189 6.77 13.12 9.48
N ASN A 190 6.73 14.13 8.60
CA ASN A 190 6.39 15.51 8.95
C ASN A 190 4.97 15.92 8.52
N TYR A 191 4.18 14.99 7.97
CA TYR A 191 2.83 15.25 7.51
C TYR A 191 1.80 14.93 8.61
N LYS A 192 1.02 15.94 9.02
CA LYS A 192 0.02 15.83 10.10
C LYS A 192 -1.38 15.67 9.54
N ILE A 193 -1.94 14.45 9.66
CA ILE A 193 -3.35 14.19 9.33
C ILE A 193 -4.24 14.72 10.46
N ARG A 194 -5.07 15.73 10.17
CA ARG A 194 -5.99 16.32 11.15
C ARG A 194 -7.42 15.83 10.94
N VAL A 195 -8.04 15.34 12.01
CA VAL A 195 -9.48 15.01 12.02
C VAL A 195 -10.17 16.07 12.87
N ALA A 196 -11.12 16.78 12.28
CA ALA A 196 -11.94 17.75 13.00
C ALA A 196 -12.94 17.01 13.89
N LYS A 197 -13.04 17.43 15.16
CA LYS A 197 -14.12 16.96 16.04
C LYS A 197 -15.43 17.50 15.48
N VAL A 198 -16.34 16.58 15.14
CA VAL A 198 -17.69 16.93 14.71
C VAL A 198 -18.58 16.74 15.92
N ASP A 199 -19.26 17.81 16.34
CA ASP A 199 -20.34 17.70 17.30
C ASP A 199 -21.53 17.04 16.60
N ARG A 200 -22.02 15.95 17.16
CA ARG A 200 -23.17 15.21 16.63
C ARG A 200 -24.49 15.69 17.23
N GLY A 201 -24.43 16.64 18.17
CA GLY A 201 -25.55 17.00 19.02
C GLY A 201 -25.97 15.85 19.92
N TYR A 202 -27.00 16.11 20.71
CA TYR A 202 -27.70 15.12 21.52
C TYR A 202 -29.19 15.44 21.44
N LEU A 203 -30.03 14.43 21.66
CA LEU A 203 -31.48 14.63 21.73
C LEU A 203 -31.87 15.00 23.16
N SER A 204 -32.75 16.00 23.31
CA SER A 204 -33.40 16.28 24.59
C SER A 204 -34.49 15.25 24.89
N GLN A 205 -34.95 15.21 26.15
CA GLN A 205 -36.04 14.32 26.55
C GLN A 205 -37.35 14.64 25.80
N GLU A 206 -37.58 15.92 25.50
CA GLU A 206 -38.72 16.40 24.73
C GLU A 206 -38.64 15.91 23.28
N GLU A 207 -37.47 16.00 22.66
CA GLU A 207 -37.25 15.51 21.29
C GLU A 207 -37.43 13.99 21.19
N ILE A 208 -36.97 13.23 22.20
CA ILE A 208 -37.21 11.78 22.30
C ILE A 208 -38.71 11.49 22.41
N LYS A 209 -39.46 12.24 23.23
CA LYS A 209 -40.93 12.10 23.34
C LYS A 209 -41.64 12.39 22.02
N VAL A 210 -41.19 13.39 21.27
CA VAL A 210 -41.72 13.69 19.93
C VAL A 210 -41.49 12.53 18.98
N ILE A 211 -40.29 11.93 18.98
CA ILE A 211 -39.97 10.75 18.15
C ILE A 211 -40.84 9.55 18.56
N MET A 212 -40.98 9.30 19.86
CA MET A 212 -41.76 8.19 20.41
C MET A 212 -43.24 8.25 20.03
N ASN A 213 -43.84 9.45 20.03
CA ASN A 213 -45.26 9.63 19.68
C ASN A 213 -45.50 9.85 18.18
N LYS A 214 -44.45 9.86 17.36
CA LYS A 214 -44.59 10.06 15.91
C LYS A 214 -45.29 8.84 15.29
N GLN A 215 -46.42 9.10 14.64
CA GLN A 215 -47.16 8.10 13.88
C GLN A 215 -46.53 7.91 12.50
N PHE A 216 -46.35 6.65 12.09
CA PHE A 216 -45.82 6.28 10.79
C PHE A 216 -46.82 5.40 10.04
N ALA A 217 -47.08 5.69 8.77
CA ALA A 217 -47.94 4.85 7.94
C ALA A 217 -47.33 3.48 7.61
N ILE A 218 -46.01 3.32 7.81
CA ILE A 218 -45.26 2.12 7.44
C ILE A 218 -44.80 1.41 8.72
N LYS A 219 -45.29 0.19 8.94
CA LYS A 219 -44.96 -0.64 10.11
C LYS A 219 -43.45 -0.84 10.35
N ARG A 220 -42.65 -0.92 9.28
CA ARG A 220 -41.18 -1.01 9.37
C ARG A 220 -40.56 0.22 10.04
N LEU A 221 -41.12 1.41 9.83
CA LEU A 221 -40.62 2.64 10.44
C LEU A 221 -41.03 2.73 11.92
N GLU A 222 -42.21 2.23 12.28
CA GLU A 222 -42.61 2.08 13.69
C GLU A 222 -41.62 1.19 14.44
N GLN A 223 -41.27 0.02 13.87
CA GLN A 223 -40.27 -0.86 14.46
C GLN A 223 -38.89 -0.18 14.62
N VAL A 224 -38.49 0.67 13.67
CA VAL A 224 -37.23 1.43 13.77
C VAL A 224 -37.31 2.47 14.88
N ARG A 225 -38.44 3.19 15.00
CA ARG A 225 -38.70 4.12 16.10
C ARG A 225 -38.63 3.41 17.45
N ASP A 226 -39.32 2.28 17.59
CA ASP A 226 -39.43 1.58 18.86
C ASP A 226 -38.06 1.05 19.32
N ILE A 227 -37.28 0.46 18.39
CA ILE A 227 -35.90 0.05 18.65
C ILE A 227 -35.04 1.25 19.04
N PHE A 228 -35.12 2.35 18.30
CA PHE A 228 -34.33 3.56 18.59
C PHE A 228 -34.66 4.14 19.98
N VAL A 229 -35.94 4.29 20.30
CA VAL A 229 -36.40 4.80 21.61
C VAL A 229 -35.96 3.85 22.72
N PHE A 230 -36.10 2.53 22.53
CA PHE A 230 -35.61 1.52 23.47
C PHE A 230 -34.09 1.64 23.69
N SER A 231 -33.30 1.84 22.63
CA SER A 231 -31.85 2.07 22.72
C SER A 231 -31.50 3.34 23.51
N CYS A 232 -32.28 4.42 23.37
CA CYS A 232 -32.09 5.65 24.13
C CYS A 232 -32.26 5.43 25.65
N PHE A 233 -33.17 4.53 26.07
CA PHE A 233 -33.42 4.24 27.48
C PHE A 233 -32.51 3.16 28.06
N THR A 234 -32.02 2.23 27.24
CA THR A 234 -31.19 1.09 27.69
C THR A 234 -29.70 1.30 27.47
N ASN A 235 -29.32 2.36 26.76
CA ASN A 235 -27.94 2.64 26.36
C ASN A 235 -27.26 1.49 25.58
N LEU A 236 -28.06 0.63 24.95
CA LEU A 236 -27.61 -0.48 24.11
C LEU A 236 -27.46 -0.01 22.66
N GLU A 237 -26.28 -0.20 22.06
CA GLU A 237 -26.09 0.13 20.64
C GLU A 237 -27.00 -0.71 19.72
N ASP A 238 -27.73 -0.05 18.81
CA ASP A 238 -28.61 -0.66 17.81
C ASP A 238 -28.00 -1.85 17.05
N LYS A 239 -26.68 -1.83 16.82
CA LYS A 239 -25.95 -2.90 16.11
C LYS A 239 -25.82 -4.19 16.91
N LYS A 240 -25.85 -4.13 18.25
CA LYS A 240 -25.87 -5.31 19.12
C LYS A 240 -27.27 -5.93 19.14
N GLN A 241 -28.31 -5.10 19.27
CA GLN A 241 -29.69 -5.55 19.32
C GLN A 241 -30.17 -6.29 18.06
N ARG A 242 -29.68 -5.92 16.87
CA ARG A 242 -30.03 -6.62 15.62
C ARG A 242 -29.46 -8.04 15.50
N LYS A 243 -28.44 -8.39 16.29
CA LYS A 243 -27.83 -9.74 16.28
C LYS A 243 -28.51 -10.72 17.24
N GLU A 244 -29.29 -10.22 18.21
CA GLU A 244 -29.94 -11.03 19.25
C GLU A 244 -31.40 -11.40 18.93
N LYS A 245 -31.83 -11.24 17.67
CA LYS A 245 -33.14 -11.73 17.23
C LYS A 245 -33.08 -13.21 16.86
N GLU A 246 -33.30 -14.09 17.84
CA GLU A 246 -33.81 -15.45 17.60
C GLU A 246 -35.27 -15.52 18.07
N GLY A 247 -36.20 -15.74 17.12
CA GLY A 247 -37.61 -16.05 17.38
C GLY A 247 -38.43 -14.96 18.07
N ASN A 248 -39.15 -14.13 17.30
CA ASN A 248 -40.23 -13.19 17.70
C ASN A 248 -40.11 -12.35 19.01
N GLY A 249 -38.99 -12.37 19.72
CA GLY A 249 -38.73 -11.60 20.93
C GLY A 249 -37.28 -11.12 20.99
N LEU A 250 -37.05 -9.99 21.65
CA LEU A 250 -35.72 -9.56 22.08
C LEU A 250 -35.44 -10.23 23.43
N ILE A 251 -34.41 -11.06 23.51
CA ILE A 251 -33.93 -11.57 24.79
C ILE A 251 -32.95 -10.55 25.37
N VAL A 252 -33.41 -9.73 26.31
CA VAL A 252 -32.54 -8.88 27.12
C VAL A 252 -32.04 -9.71 28.29
N ARG A 253 -30.81 -10.23 28.20
CA ARG A 253 -30.14 -10.85 29.36
C ARG A 253 -29.54 -9.74 30.22
N ASP A 254 -30.16 -9.56 31.38
CA ASP A 254 -29.67 -8.87 32.58
C ASP A 254 -29.11 -7.45 32.41
N VAL A 255 -29.99 -6.43 32.41
CA VAL A 255 -29.68 -5.13 33.05
C VAL A 255 -30.96 -4.46 33.58
N CYS A 256 -30.89 -4.05 34.86
CA CYS A 256 -31.79 -3.18 35.65
C CYS A 256 -33.02 -3.82 36.37
N PRO A 257 -33.03 -3.87 37.72
CA PRO A 257 -34.13 -4.42 38.52
C PRO A 257 -35.37 -3.50 38.67
N PHE A 258 -35.52 -2.46 37.84
CA PHE A 258 -36.57 -1.44 38.00
C PHE A 258 -37.66 -1.41 36.92
N LEU A 259 -37.70 -2.39 36.01
CA LEU A 259 -38.78 -2.48 35.01
C LEU A 259 -39.40 -3.88 35.00
N SER A 260 -40.44 -4.06 35.81
CA SER A 260 -41.44 -5.12 35.60
C SER A 260 -42.34 -4.72 34.43
N LEU A 261 -42.11 -5.30 33.25
CA LEU A 261 -43.08 -5.28 32.17
C LEU A 261 -44.00 -6.49 32.36
N SER A 262 -45.19 -6.26 32.92
CA SER A 262 -46.29 -7.21 32.83
C SER A 262 -46.80 -7.24 31.38
N ALA A 263 -46.85 -8.43 30.79
CA ALA A 263 -47.63 -8.69 29.59
C ALA A 263 -48.99 -9.29 30.03
N GLU A 264 -50.08 -8.80 29.46
CA GLU A 264 -51.36 -9.51 29.42
C GLU A 264 -51.24 -10.77 28.55
#